data_AF-A0A2H1GIS5-F1
#
_entry.id   AF-A0A2H1GIS5-F1
#
_cell.length_a   1.000
_cell.length_b   1.000
_cell.length_c   1.000
_cell.angle_alpha   90.00
_cell.angle_beta   90.00
_cell.angle_gamma   90.00
#
_symmetry.space_group_name_H-M   'P 1'
#
loop_
_entity.id
_entity.type
_entity.pdbx_description
1 polymer ?
#
loop_
_entity_poly.entity_id
_entity_poly.type
_entity_poly.pdbx_seq_one_letter_code
_entity_poly.pdbx_strand_id
1 'polypeptide(L)'
;MEQVQQHLEYARNYVLDILPADRQSRIFLAGASASVAGVVLLPLLYHYSLGRKISHTHPNSSVRQAALECAEVSSLPKEIVENAQAYRIAHDKVVKHIPNLVFMKNEELTTNFTKMLRRNMASLSRMPQGWMLWLVLSSPEQRRTFSREYIESLDFEEGDVVCGIYRVAVRTAVHVELELHAPTSDWPISGLTIISLRPRNDGASLISETIQWTKKDSGAILPLERWVGGFLHSFAARWLVVTGGVYLQGLMRK
;
A
#
# COMPACT_ATOMS: atom_id res chain seq x y z
N MET A 1 8.70 -33.53 21.16
CA MET A 1 7.58 -33.13 22.04
C MET A 1 8.11 -32.81 23.44
N GLU A 2 8.82 -33.73 24.08
CA GLU A 2 9.40 -33.57 25.43
C GLU A 2 10.39 -32.39 25.58
N GLN A 3 11.28 -32.18 24.59
CA GLN A 3 12.16 -31.01 24.57
C GLN A 3 11.42 -29.68 24.47
N VAL A 4 10.31 -29.61 23.72
CA VAL A 4 9.51 -28.39 23.60
C VAL A 4 8.83 -28.08 24.94
N GLN A 5 8.40 -29.12 25.64
CA GLN A 5 7.74 -29.00 26.94
C GLN A 5 8.70 -28.49 28.03
N GLN A 6 9.95 -28.97 28.05
CA GLN A 6 10.99 -28.43 28.94
C GLN A 6 11.30 -26.95 28.67
N HIS A 7 11.37 -26.53 27.41
CA HIS A 7 11.61 -25.13 27.07
C HIS A 7 10.43 -24.23 27.47
N LEU A 8 9.20 -24.73 27.35
CA LEU A 8 8.01 -24.02 27.81
C LEU A 8 7.94 -23.89 29.33
N GLU A 9 8.32 -24.93 30.08
CA GLU A 9 8.39 -24.87 31.54
C GLU A 9 9.48 -23.93 32.03
N TYR A 10 10.66 -23.95 31.40
CA TYR A 10 11.73 -23.01 31.68
C TYR A 10 11.29 -21.56 31.45
N ALA A 11 10.71 -21.27 30.27
CA ALA A 11 10.22 -19.94 29.94
C ALA A 11 9.11 -19.47 30.90
N ARG A 12 8.18 -20.37 31.26
CA ARG A 12 7.13 -20.09 32.24
C ARG A 12 7.72 -19.73 33.60
N ASN A 13 8.65 -20.53 34.12
CA ASN A 13 9.23 -20.30 35.43
C ASN A 13 10.07 -19.03 35.46
N TYR A 14 10.84 -18.75 34.41
CA TYR A 14 11.57 -17.50 34.24
C TYR A 14 10.65 -16.27 34.25
N VAL A 15 9.53 -16.32 33.52
CA VAL A 15 8.55 -15.23 33.51
C VAL A 15 7.90 -15.05 34.88
N LEU A 16 7.52 -16.15 35.55
CA LEU A 16 6.89 -16.09 36.88
C LEU A 16 7.81 -15.49 37.96
N ASP A 17 9.12 -15.71 37.85
CA ASP A 17 10.14 -15.19 38.77
C ASP A 17 10.36 -13.67 38.61
N ILE A 18 10.12 -13.14 37.41
CA ILE A 18 10.25 -11.70 37.09
C ILE A 18 8.97 -10.91 37.40
N LEU A 19 7.82 -11.59 37.51
CA LEU A 19 6.54 -10.93 37.73
C LEU A 19 6.37 -10.45 39.19
N PRO A 20 5.88 -9.22 39.42
CA PRO A 20 5.62 -8.71 40.76
C PRO A 20 4.72 -9.64 41.57
N ALA A 21 4.95 -9.75 42.87
CA ALA A 21 4.15 -10.62 43.74
C ALA A 21 2.71 -10.11 43.92
N ASP A 22 2.48 -8.81 43.77
CA ASP A 22 1.18 -8.20 44.00
C ASP A 22 0.20 -8.42 42.83
N ARG A 23 -1.06 -8.68 43.18
CA ARG A 23 -2.11 -9.03 42.22
C ARG A 23 -2.44 -7.87 41.26
N GLN A 24 -2.37 -6.62 41.71
CA GLN A 24 -2.75 -5.46 40.89
C GLN A 24 -1.73 -5.21 39.78
N SER A 25 -0.42 -5.28 40.09
CA SER A 25 0.64 -5.15 39.09
C SER A 25 0.64 -6.31 38.10
N ARG A 26 0.29 -7.54 38.53
CA ARG A 26 0.09 -8.68 37.60
C ARG A 26 -1.07 -8.44 36.64
N ILE A 27 -2.20 -7.92 37.12
CA ILE A 27 -3.35 -7.59 36.27
C ILE A 27 -2.98 -6.47 35.30
N PHE A 28 -2.29 -5.43 35.77
CA PHE A 28 -1.83 -4.33 34.93
C PHE A 28 -0.84 -4.80 33.85
N LEU A 29 0.15 -5.61 34.22
CA LEU A 29 1.12 -6.19 33.29
C LEU A 29 0.45 -7.16 32.29
N ALA A 30 -0.50 -7.97 32.73
CA ALA A 30 -1.27 -8.85 31.84
C ALA A 30 -2.11 -8.03 30.85
N GLY A 31 -2.79 -6.98 31.32
CA GLY A 31 -3.55 -6.05 30.48
C GLY A 31 -2.65 -5.30 29.49
N ALA A 32 -1.49 -4.82 29.93
CA ALA A 32 -0.50 -4.16 29.08
C ALA A 32 0.08 -5.13 28.04
N SER A 33 0.43 -6.34 28.46
CA SER A 33 0.98 -7.39 27.58
C SER A 33 -0.05 -7.85 26.55
N ALA A 34 -1.31 -8.08 26.96
CA ALA A 34 -2.40 -8.40 26.04
C ALA A 34 -2.67 -7.26 25.05
N SER A 35 -2.54 -6.01 25.49
CA SER A 35 -2.69 -4.84 24.62
C SER A 35 -1.56 -4.74 23.60
N VAL A 36 -0.30 -4.89 24.03
CA VAL A 36 0.87 -4.91 23.13
C VAL A 36 0.79 -6.09 22.16
N ALA A 37 0.44 -7.28 22.66
CA ALA A 37 0.22 -8.46 21.84
C ALA A 37 -0.90 -8.23 20.83
N GLY A 38 -2.00 -7.59 21.21
CA GLY A 38 -3.06 -7.19 20.28
C GLY A 38 -2.55 -6.24 19.20
N VAL A 39 -1.83 -5.17 19.59
CA VAL A 39 -1.30 -4.16 18.67
C VAL A 39 -0.27 -4.73 17.69
N VAL A 40 0.50 -5.75 18.08
CA VAL A 40 1.52 -6.36 17.22
C VAL A 40 0.97 -7.56 16.44
N LEU A 41 0.30 -8.49 17.12
CA LEU A 41 -0.17 -9.74 16.51
C LEU A 41 -1.37 -9.52 15.60
N LEU A 42 -2.30 -8.60 15.91
CA LEU A 42 -3.47 -8.40 15.04
C LEU A 42 -3.06 -7.88 13.65
N PRO A 43 -2.22 -6.83 13.50
CA PRO A 43 -1.74 -6.42 12.19
C PRO A 43 -0.98 -7.51 11.45
N LEU A 44 -0.19 -8.33 12.15
CA LEU A 44 0.55 -9.44 11.54
C LEU A 44 -0.39 -10.56 11.05
N LEU A 45 -1.34 -10.97 11.88
CA LEU A 45 -2.37 -11.95 11.51
C LEU A 45 -3.22 -11.44 10.33
N TYR A 46 -3.54 -10.15 10.34
CA TYR A 46 -4.30 -9.54 9.27
C TYR A 46 -3.48 -9.44 7.97
N HIS A 47 -2.21 -9.04 8.06
CA HIS A 47 -1.25 -9.02 6.94
C HIS A 47 -1.10 -10.41 6.30
N TYR A 48 -0.98 -11.45 7.13
CA TYR A 48 -0.93 -12.84 6.71
C TYR A 48 -2.24 -13.28 6.02
N SER A 49 -3.39 -12.97 6.63
CA SER A 49 -4.71 -13.29 6.08
C SER A 49 -4.95 -12.61 4.72
N LEU A 50 -4.58 -11.34 4.57
CA LEU A 50 -4.63 -10.61 3.31
C LEU A 50 -3.73 -11.24 2.25
N GLY A 51 -2.52 -11.65 2.64
CA GLY A 51 -1.55 -12.28 1.73
C GLY A 51 -2.08 -13.52 1.03
N ARG A 52 -2.96 -14.29 1.70
CA ARG A 52 -3.61 -15.47 1.10
C ARG A 52 -4.67 -15.14 0.03
N LYS A 53 -5.09 -13.87 -0.08
CA LYS A 53 -6.16 -13.43 -0.99
C LYS A 53 -5.63 -12.78 -2.26
N ILE A 54 -4.32 -12.59 -2.38
CA ILE A 54 -3.67 -11.81 -3.43
C ILE A 54 -2.44 -12.53 -3.99
N SER A 55 -1.93 -12.05 -5.11
CA SER A 55 -0.56 -12.28 -5.55
C SER A 55 0.28 -11.05 -5.20
N HIS A 56 1.40 -11.25 -4.53
CA HIS A 56 2.34 -10.20 -4.15
C HIS A 56 3.70 -10.51 -4.75
N THR A 57 4.24 -9.60 -5.54
CA THR A 57 5.48 -9.80 -6.29
C THR A 57 6.34 -8.55 -6.23
N HIS A 58 7.66 -8.73 -6.43
CA HIS A 58 8.62 -7.64 -6.57
C HIS A 58 9.23 -7.69 -7.98
N PRO A 59 8.61 -7.03 -8.97
CA PRO A 59 9.03 -7.19 -10.36
C PRO A 59 10.42 -6.61 -10.62
N ASN A 60 11.21 -7.31 -11.43
CA ASN A 60 12.58 -6.95 -11.78
C ASN A 60 12.62 -5.90 -12.93
N SER A 61 13.80 -5.66 -13.49
CA SER A 61 13.98 -4.73 -14.61
C SER A 61 13.31 -5.18 -15.91
N SER A 62 13.37 -6.47 -16.25
CA SER A 62 12.78 -6.96 -17.51
C SER A 62 11.26 -6.85 -17.53
N VAL A 63 10.59 -7.06 -16.38
CA VAL A 63 9.14 -6.85 -16.28
C VAL A 63 8.78 -5.38 -16.44
N ARG A 64 9.59 -4.45 -15.91
CA ARG A 64 9.37 -3.00 -16.10
C ARG A 64 9.55 -2.59 -17.56
N GLN A 65 10.56 -3.13 -18.24
CA GLN A 65 10.77 -2.91 -19.67
C GLN A 65 9.55 -3.38 -20.48
N ALA A 66 9.09 -4.61 -20.22
CA ALA A 66 7.91 -5.14 -20.90
C ALA A 66 6.65 -4.30 -20.63
N ALA A 67 6.48 -3.77 -19.41
CA ALA A 67 5.36 -2.91 -19.07
C ALA A 67 5.38 -1.58 -19.85
N LEU A 68 6.57 -0.99 -20.08
CA LEU A 68 6.74 0.18 -20.94
C LEU A 68 6.44 -0.14 -22.41
N GLU A 69 7.01 -1.23 -22.93
CA GLU A 69 6.86 -1.65 -24.33
C GLU A 69 5.41 -1.98 -24.69
N CYS A 70 4.68 -2.60 -23.76
CA CYS A 70 3.26 -2.92 -23.91
C CYS A 70 2.33 -1.75 -23.58
N ALA A 71 2.86 -0.54 -23.32
CA ALA A 71 2.11 0.64 -22.89
C ALA A 71 1.20 0.38 -21.67
N GLU A 72 1.61 -0.52 -20.79
CA GLU A 72 0.91 -0.79 -19.53
C GLU A 72 1.20 0.29 -18.48
N VAL A 73 2.34 0.97 -18.62
CA VAL A 73 2.79 2.08 -17.79
C VAL A 73 3.32 3.15 -18.73
N SER A 74 2.84 4.38 -18.59
CA SER A 74 3.19 5.48 -19.49
C SER A 74 4.08 6.53 -18.83
N SER A 75 3.92 6.77 -17.52
CA SER A 75 4.61 7.83 -16.79
C SER A 75 5.98 7.42 -16.21
N LEU A 76 6.40 6.15 -16.38
CA LEU A 76 7.71 5.72 -15.89
C LEU A 76 8.82 6.25 -16.81
N PRO A 77 9.81 7.03 -16.30
CA PRO A 77 10.86 7.57 -17.15
C PRO A 77 11.72 6.46 -17.75
N LYS A 78 11.98 6.53 -19.06
CA LYS A 78 12.73 5.50 -19.81
C LYS A 78 14.13 5.25 -19.24
N GLU A 79 14.80 6.31 -18.76
CA GLU A 79 16.12 6.23 -18.12
C GLU A 79 16.19 5.26 -16.93
N ILE A 80 15.07 5.02 -16.23
CA ILE A 80 15.00 4.12 -15.07
C ILE A 80 15.10 2.65 -15.49
N VAL A 81 14.82 2.36 -16.76
CA VAL A 81 14.93 1.02 -17.32
C VAL A 81 16.18 0.89 -18.19
N GLU A 82 16.45 1.87 -19.04
CA GLU A 82 17.63 1.92 -19.91
C GLU A 82 18.94 2.02 -19.12
N ASN A 83 18.94 2.76 -18.00
CA ASN A 83 20.11 2.95 -17.13
C ASN A 83 19.82 2.51 -15.69
N ALA A 84 19.16 1.36 -15.51
CA ALA A 84 18.78 0.84 -14.19
C ALA A 84 19.97 0.70 -13.21
N GLN A 85 21.20 0.56 -13.72
CA GLN A 85 22.43 0.46 -12.91
C GLN A 85 22.76 1.76 -12.14
N ALA A 86 22.34 2.93 -12.63
CA ALA A 86 22.58 4.22 -11.98
C ALA A 86 21.59 4.51 -10.83
N TYR A 87 20.52 3.73 -10.73
CA TYR A 87 19.43 3.95 -9.78
C TYR A 87 19.34 2.84 -8.74
N ARG A 88 18.88 3.22 -7.56
CA ARG A 88 18.32 2.32 -6.57
C ARG A 88 16.81 2.29 -6.81
N ILE A 89 16.24 1.10 -7.01
CA ILE A 89 14.85 0.93 -7.43
C ILE A 89 14.18 -0.12 -6.57
N ALA A 90 13.05 0.22 -5.98
CA ALA A 90 12.16 -0.69 -5.30
C ALA A 90 10.85 -0.80 -6.08
N HIS A 91 10.34 -2.02 -6.22
CA HIS A 91 9.13 -2.30 -6.97
C HIS A 91 8.26 -3.28 -6.21
N ASP A 92 7.07 -2.84 -5.85
CA ASP A 92 6.02 -3.61 -5.20
C ASP A 92 4.82 -3.76 -6.12
N LYS A 93 4.30 -4.98 -6.29
CA LYS A 93 3.10 -5.23 -7.10
C LYS A 93 2.16 -6.19 -6.37
N VAL A 94 0.96 -5.71 -6.11
CA VAL A 94 -0.14 -6.44 -5.49
C VAL A 94 -1.26 -6.63 -6.49
N VAL A 95 -1.71 -7.88 -6.66
CA VAL A 95 -2.80 -8.23 -7.56
C VAL A 95 -3.89 -8.99 -6.81
N LYS A 96 -5.14 -8.53 -6.91
CA LYS A 96 -6.32 -9.27 -6.48
C LYS A 96 -7.13 -9.67 -7.69
N HIS A 97 -7.33 -10.97 -7.86
CA HIS A 97 -8.32 -11.47 -8.80
C HIS A 97 -9.73 -11.31 -8.25
N ILE A 98 -10.62 -10.80 -9.10
CA ILE A 98 -12.02 -10.51 -8.85
C ILE A 98 -12.83 -11.39 -9.81
N PRO A 99 -13.26 -12.59 -9.38
CA PRO A 99 -14.00 -13.50 -10.23
C PRO A 99 -15.39 -12.95 -10.53
N ASN A 100 -15.93 -13.34 -11.67
CA ASN A 100 -17.26 -12.99 -12.20
C ASN A 100 -17.51 -11.49 -12.35
N LEU A 101 -16.46 -10.68 -12.42
CA LEU A 101 -16.60 -9.25 -12.72
C LEU A 101 -16.81 -9.12 -14.23
N VAL A 102 -18.02 -8.72 -14.65
CA VAL A 102 -18.32 -8.45 -16.06
C VAL A 102 -17.54 -7.21 -16.47
N PHE A 103 -16.39 -7.41 -17.11
CA PHE A 103 -15.52 -6.34 -17.55
C PHE A 103 -16.03 -5.78 -18.88
N MET A 104 -16.99 -4.87 -18.82
CA MET A 104 -17.38 -4.04 -19.97
C MET A 104 -16.90 -2.62 -19.74
N LYS A 105 -16.02 -2.12 -20.62
CA LYS A 105 -15.59 -0.72 -20.60
C LYS A 105 -16.78 0.15 -21.01
N ASN A 106 -17.51 0.63 -20.02
CA ASN A 106 -18.59 1.59 -20.17
C ASN A 106 -18.44 2.72 -19.15
N GLU A 107 -19.30 3.72 -19.26
CA GLU A 107 -19.32 4.87 -18.36
C GLU A 107 -19.50 4.42 -16.89
N GLU A 108 -20.35 3.42 -16.66
CA GLU A 108 -20.61 2.86 -15.33
C GLU A 108 -19.34 2.28 -14.68
N LEU A 109 -18.55 1.49 -15.41
CA LEU A 109 -17.30 0.92 -14.91
C LEU A 109 -16.30 2.03 -14.57
N THR A 110 -16.26 3.10 -15.38
CA THR A 110 -15.42 4.28 -15.12
C THR A 110 -15.84 4.97 -13.83
N THR A 111 -17.13 5.22 -13.65
CA THR A 111 -17.70 5.80 -12.42
C THR A 111 -17.43 4.92 -11.20
N ASN A 112 -17.62 3.61 -11.31
CA ASN A 112 -17.39 2.67 -10.21
C ASN A 112 -15.90 2.56 -9.86
N PHE A 113 -15.02 2.65 -10.85
CA PHE A 113 -13.57 2.73 -10.62
C PHE A 113 -13.21 4.03 -9.89
N THR A 114 -13.72 5.20 -10.31
CA THR A 114 -13.50 6.47 -9.61
C THR A 114 -14.00 6.40 -8.16
N LYS A 115 -15.21 5.85 -7.90
CA LYS A 115 -15.71 5.64 -6.52
C LYS A 115 -14.77 4.77 -5.69
N MET A 116 -14.21 3.72 -6.28
CA MET A 116 -13.23 2.85 -5.61
C MET A 116 -11.92 3.57 -5.32
N LEU A 117 -11.42 4.41 -6.24
CA LEU A 117 -10.25 5.26 -5.99
C LEU A 117 -10.48 6.21 -4.81
N ARG A 118 -11.61 6.95 -4.80
CA ARG A 118 -12.00 7.84 -3.68
C ARG A 118 -12.01 7.09 -2.36
N ARG A 119 -12.68 5.94 -2.33
CA ARG A 119 -12.78 5.09 -1.13
C ARG A 119 -11.42 4.58 -0.67
N ASN A 120 -10.55 4.19 -1.59
CA ASN A 120 -9.20 3.71 -1.28
C ASN A 120 -8.33 4.84 -0.73
N MET A 121 -8.32 6.01 -1.37
CA MET A 121 -7.54 7.16 -0.91
C MET A 121 -8.04 7.70 0.43
N ALA A 122 -9.37 7.74 0.66
CA ALA A 122 -9.95 8.13 1.94
C ALA A 122 -9.67 7.11 3.07
N SER A 123 -9.37 5.85 2.70
CA SER A 123 -8.90 4.85 3.65
C SER A 123 -7.40 5.02 3.92
N LEU A 124 -6.60 5.20 2.87
CA LEU A 124 -5.15 5.44 2.97
C LEU A 124 -4.84 6.66 3.83
N SER A 125 -5.59 7.77 3.67
CA SER A 125 -5.38 9.01 4.42
C SER A 125 -5.52 8.82 5.94
N ARG A 126 -6.20 7.75 6.37
CA ARG A 126 -6.40 7.39 7.78
C ARG A 126 -5.55 6.21 8.25
N MET A 127 -4.79 5.57 7.36
CA MET A 127 -3.86 4.50 7.72
C MET A 127 -2.56 5.08 8.31
N PRO A 128 -1.78 4.30 9.08
CA PRO A 128 -0.49 4.74 9.61
C PRO A 128 0.45 5.28 8.52
N GLN A 129 0.45 4.70 7.31
CA GLN A 129 1.20 5.23 6.17
C GLN A 129 0.73 6.63 5.77
N GLY A 130 -0.57 6.87 5.66
CA GLY A 130 -1.12 8.19 5.34
C GLY A 130 -0.79 9.22 6.42
N TRP A 131 -0.82 8.85 7.69
CA TRP A 131 -0.45 9.75 8.79
C TRP A 131 1.02 10.15 8.72
N MET A 132 1.93 9.22 8.41
CA MET A 132 3.34 9.56 8.21
C MET A 132 3.53 10.52 7.03
N LEU A 133 2.80 10.31 5.92
CA LEU A 133 2.81 11.24 4.80
C LEU A 133 2.30 12.62 5.20
N TRP A 134 1.20 12.68 5.95
CA TRP A 134 0.65 13.95 6.44
C TRP A 134 1.62 14.73 7.32
N LEU A 135 2.38 14.03 8.18
CA LEU A 135 3.36 14.64 9.10
C LEU A 135 4.57 15.25 8.39
N VAL A 136 5.01 14.67 7.27
CA VAL A 136 6.17 15.19 6.52
C VAL A 136 5.83 16.36 5.60
N LEU A 137 4.55 16.67 5.39
CA LEU A 137 4.12 17.79 4.56
C LEU A 137 4.18 19.09 5.35
N SER A 138 4.74 20.12 4.73
CA SER A 138 4.93 21.44 5.34
C SER A 138 3.76 22.39 5.07
N SER A 139 3.04 22.22 3.96
CA SER A 139 1.95 23.14 3.56
C SER A 139 0.57 22.69 4.09
N PRO A 140 -0.23 23.61 4.67
CA PRO A 140 -1.63 23.35 4.99
C PRO A 140 -2.47 22.93 3.78
N GLU A 141 -2.15 23.45 2.59
CA GLU A 141 -2.86 23.11 1.35
C GLU A 141 -2.62 21.65 0.96
N GLN A 142 -1.37 21.18 1.05
CA GLN A 142 -1.04 19.77 0.82
C GLN A 142 -1.76 18.87 1.84
N ARG A 143 -1.82 19.28 3.11
CA ARG A 143 -2.53 18.54 4.17
C ARG A 143 -4.04 18.50 3.97
N ARG A 144 -4.65 19.52 3.36
CA ARG A 144 -6.09 19.54 3.04
C ARG A 144 -6.48 18.40 2.11
N THR A 145 -5.57 17.95 1.24
CA THR A 145 -5.82 16.84 0.31
C THR A 145 -6.00 15.45 0.98
N PHE A 146 -5.84 15.36 2.30
CA PHE A 146 -6.14 14.17 3.11
C PHE A 146 -7.58 14.15 3.62
N SER A 147 -8.29 15.29 3.56
CA SER A 147 -9.66 15.37 4.05
C SER A 147 -10.58 14.50 3.21
N ARG A 148 -11.61 13.97 3.85
CA ARG A 148 -12.56 13.09 3.18
C ARG A 148 -13.33 13.84 2.09
N GLU A 149 -13.72 15.07 2.39
CA GLU A 149 -14.49 15.95 1.51
C GLU A 149 -13.71 16.26 0.24
N TYR A 150 -12.41 16.56 0.37
CA TYR A 150 -11.54 16.79 -0.77
C TYR A 150 -11.37 15.52 -1.62
N ILE A 151 -11.09 14.38 -0.99
CA ILE A 151 -10.91 13.11 -1.71
C ILE A 151 -12.20 12.71 -2.43
N GLU A 152 -13.36 12.90 -1.80
CA GLU A 152 -14.66 12.55 -2.38
C GLU A 152 -15.06 13.47 -3.56
N SER A 153 -14.49 14.68 -3.65
CA SER A 153 -14.72 15.59 -4.79
C SER A 153 -13.81 15.32 -5.99
N LEU A 154 -12.75 14.51 -5.87
CA LEU A 154 -11.81 14.28 -6.97
C LEU A 154 -12.35 13.31 -8.02
N ASP A 155 -12.29 13.67 -9.30
CA ASP A 155 -12.52 12.74 -10.41
C ASP A 155 -11.24 11.99 -10.84
N PHE A 156 -10.09 12.34 -10.24
CA PHE A 156 -8.76 11.82 -10.56
C PHE A 156 -8.38 12.11 -12.01
N GLU A 157 -8.63 13.35 -12.42
CA GLU A 157 -8.17 13.89 -13.70
C GLU A 157 -6.67 14.16 -13.63
N GLU A 158 -6.01 14.24 -14.79
CA GLU A 158 -4.59 14.55 -14.85
C GLU A 158 -4.29 15.89 -14.18
N GLY A 159 -3.30 15.89 -13.28
CA GLY A 159 -2.96 17.03 -12.43
C GLY A 159 -3.60 17.02 -11.04
N ASP A 160 -4.67 16.25 -10.78
CA ASP A 160 -5.26 16.12 -9.46
C ASP A 160 -4.23 15.60 -8.44
N VAL A 161 -4.22 16.17 -7.23
CA VAL A 161 -3.29 15.78 -6.16
C VAL A 161 -4.06 15.21 -4.99
N VAL A 162 -3.75 13.98 -4.58
CA VAL A 162 -4.38 13.32 -3.43
C VAL A 162 -3.34 12.95 -2.39
N CYS A 163 -3.71 13.08 -1.10
CA CYS A 163 -2.80 12.75 0.02
C CYS A 163 -1.41 13.40 -0.11
N GLY A 164 -1.39 14.65 -0.60
CA GLY A 164 -0.30 15.61 -0.62
C GLY A 164 0.82 15.33 -1.63
N ILE A 165 1.08 14.06 -1.93
CA ILE A 165 2.20 13.64 -2.77
C ILE A 165 1.77 12.85 -4.01
N TYR A 166 0.54 12.35 -4.11
CA TYR A 166 0.15 11.54 -5.26
C TYR A 166 -0.54 12.42 -6.29
N ARG A 167 0.18 12.82 -7.33
CA ARG A 167 -0.36 13.59 -8.44
C ARG A 167 -0.74 12.65 -9.58
N VAL A 168 -1.95 12.77 -10.10
CA VAL A 168 -2.39 12.02 -11.28
C VAL A 168 -1.58 12.47 -12.49
N ALA A 169 -0.89 11.52 -13.11
CA ALA A 169 -0.13 11.73 -14.33
C ALA A 169 -0.84 11.16 -15.56
N VAL A 170 -1.57 10.06 -15.40
CA VAL A 170 -2.36 9.43 -16.46
C VAL A 170 -3.67 8.93 -15.90
N ARG A 171 -4.76 9.17 -16.63
CA ARG A 171 -6.09 8.65 -16.33
C ARG A 171 -6.74 8.02 -17.57
N THR A 172 -7.22 6.79 -17.43
CA THR A 172 -8.17 6.17 -18.38
C THR A 172 -9.38 5.64 -17.61
N ALA A 173 -10.38 5.03 -18.28
CA ALA A 173 -11.57 4.48 -17.63
C ALA A 173 -11.26 3.65 -16.35
N VAL A 174 -10.24 2.80 -16.41
CA VAL A 174 -9.95 1.78 -15.39
C VAL A 174 -8.47 1.72 -15.00
N HIS A 175 -7.74 2.80 -15.25
CA HIS A 175 -6.33 2.94 -14.97
C HIS A 175 -6.05 4.34 -14.44
N VAL A 176 -5.16 4.42 -13.45
CA VAL A 176 -4.61 5.69 -12.99
C VAL A 176 -3.14 5.49 -12.62
N GLU A 177 -2.31 6.43 -13.05
CA GLU A 177 -0.90 6.52 -12.66
C GLU A 177 -0.72 7.77 -11.81
N LEU A 178 -0.13 7.59 -10.63
CA LEU A 178 0.05 8.60 -9.61
C LEU A 178 1.54 8.80 -9.37
N GLU A 179 2.09 9.87 -9.92
CA GLU A 179 3.47 10.27 -9.66
C GLU A 179 3.61 10.78 -8.23
N LEU A 180 4.71 10.41 -7.58
CA LEU A 180 5.09 10.97 -6.30
C LEU A 180 5.66 12.37 -6.51
N HIS A 181 4.84 13.37 -6.23
CA HIS A 181 5.25 14.76 -6.12
C HIS A 181 6.06 14.96 -4.84
N ALA A 182 7.25 15.51 -5.01
CA ALA A 182 8.18 15.77 -3.92
C ALA A 182 7.56 16.72 -2.88
N PRO A 183 7.55 16.36 -1.58
CA PRO A 183 7.05 17.24 -0.53
C PRO A 183 7.93 18.49 -0.33
N THR A 184 9.22 18.42 -0.69
CA THR A 184 10.19 19.52 -0.65
C THR A 184 11.08 19.50 -1.90
N SER A 185 11.70 20.63 -2.26
CA SER A 185 12.56 20.75 -3.45
C SER A 185 13.72 19.74 -3.47
N ASP A 186 14.24 19.41 -2.29
CA ASP A 186 15.45 18.61 -2.13
C ASP A 186 15.13 17.12 -1.91
N TRP A 187 13.87 16.71 -2.09
CA TRP A 187 13.44 15.35 -1.87
C TRP A 187 14.04 14.40 -2.94
N PRO A 188 14.92 13.47 -2.57
CA PRO A 188 15.73 12.73 -3.54
C PRO A 188 15.02 11.49 -4.11
N ILE A 189 13.77 11.22 -3.69
CA ILE A 189 13.05 10.00 -4.04
C ILE A 189 11.90 10.33 -4.99
N SER A 190 11.93 9.71 -6.16
CA SER A 190 10.82 9.72 -7.09
C SER A 190 10.03 8.42 -6.98
N GLY A 191 8.81 8.42 -7.47
CA GLY A 191 8.02 7.21 -7.53
C GLY A 191 6.78 7.34 -8.39
N LEU A 192 6.18 6.20 -8.67
CA LEU A 192 4.97 6.03 -9.44
C LEU A 192 4.10 4.97 -8.77
N THR A 193 2.84 5.29 -8.52
CA THR A 193 1.83 4.35 -8.04
C THR A 193 0.77 4.15 -9.10
N ILE A 194 0.60 2.93 -9.57
CA ILE A 194 -0.36 2.57 -10.61
C ILE A 194 -1.49 1.79 -9.95
N ILE A 195 -2.73 2.18 -10.22
CA ILE A 195 -3.91 1.40 -9.85
C ILE A 195 -4.68 1.11 -11.13
N SER A 196 -4.91 -0.17 -11.41
CA SER A 196 -5.60 -0.57 -12.65
C SER A 196 -6.49 -1.78 -12.49
N LEU A 197 -7.53 -1.85 -13.30
CA LEU A 197 -8.38 -3.03 -13.45
C LEU A 197 -8.13 -3.63 -14.83
N ARG A 198 -7.71 -4.89 -14.88
CA ARG A 198 -7.44 -5.60 -16.13
C ARG A 198 -8.40 -6.78 -16.30
N PRO A 199 -8.93 -7.02 -17.52
CA PRO A 199 -9.72 -8.22 -17.76
C PRO A 199 -8.86 -9.47 -17.58
N ARG A 200 -9.46 -10.54 -17.06
CA ARG A 200 -8.86 -11.87 -16.94
C ARG A 200 -9.96 -12.88 -17.19
N ASN A 201 -9.69 -13.97 -17.92
CA ASN A 201 -10.64 -14.98 -18.41
C ASN A 201 -12.06 -14.97 -17.77
N ASP A 202 -12.16 -15.17 -16.45
CA ASP A 202 -13.39 -15.30 -15.66
C ASP A 202 -13.71 -14.07 -14.78
N GLY A 203 -13.22 -12.88 -15.11
CA GLY A 203 -13.50 -11.65 -14.38
C GLY A 203 -12.46 -10.55 -14.64
N ALA A 204 -11.89 -10.01 -13.57
CA ALA A 204 -10.85 -9.00 -13.66
C ALA A 204 -9.77 -9.16 -12.58
N SER A 205 -8.67 -8.44 -12.74
CA SER A 205 -7.61 -8.30 -11.76
C SER A 205 -7.47 -6.83 -11.40
N LEU A 206 -7.70 -6.50 -10.13
CA LEU A 206 -7.34 -5.21 -9.56
C LEU A 206 -5.87 -5.25 -9.16
N ILE A 207 -5.10 -4.30 -9.69
CA ILE A 207 -3.67 -4.21 -9.55
C ILE A 207 -3.35 -2.89 -8.83
N SER A 208 -2.47 -2.96 -7.84
CA SER A 208 -1.78 -1.82 -7.27
C SER A 208 -0.29 -2.08 -7.40
N GLU A 209 0.42 -1.18 -8.05
CA GLU A 209 1.84 -1.29 -8.33
C GLU A 209 2.52 0.00 -7.87
N THR A 210 3.63 -0.12 -7.14
CA THR A 210 4.40 1.02 -6.66
C THR A 210 5.86 0.83 -7.02
N ILE A 211 6.37 1.77 -7.79
CA ILE A 211 7.77 1.85 -8.21
C ILE A 211 8.35 3.08 -7.53
N GLN A 212 9.44 2.91 -6.78
CA GLN A 212 10.21 4.01 -6.22
C GLN A 212 11.63 3.93 -6.73
N TRP A 213 12.21 5.09 -7.02
CA TRP A 213 13.60 5.17 -7.43
C TRP A 213 14.29 6.41 -6.90
N THR A 214 15.61 6.29 -6.79
CA THR A 214 16.51 7.39 -6.47
C THR A 214 17.86 7.12 -7.13
N LYS A 215 18.64 8.16 -7.41
CA LYS A 215 20.00 7.96 -7.92
C LYS A 215 20.88 7.34 -6.83
N LYS A 216 21.79 6.43 -7.19
CA LYS A 216 22.63 5.72 -6.21
C LYS A 216 23.56 6.65 -5.41
N ASP A 217 23.98 7.76 -6.02
CA ASP A 217 24.84 8.77 -5.43
C ASP A 217 24.12 9.70 -4.43
N SER A 218 22.78 9.69 -4.39
CA SER A 218 21.99 10.52 -3.47
C SER A 218 22.12 10.13 -2.00
N GLY A 219 22.60 8.92 -1.71
CA GLY A 219 22.61 8.35 -0.34
C GLY A 219 21.22 8.04 0.23
N ALA A 220 20.14 8.28 -0.52
CA ALA A 220 18.78 8.03 -0.04
C ALA A 220 18.45 6.53 -0.01
N ILE A 221 17.70 6.13 1.02
CA ILE A 221 17.15 4.78 1.16
C ILE A 221 15.66 4.86 0.85
N LEU A 222 15.18 4.01 -0.06
CA LEU A 222 13.77 4.05 -0.45
C LEU A 222 12.89 3.60 0.73
N PRO A 223 11.73 4.25 0.95
CA PRO A 223 10.78 3.84 1.98
C PRO A 223 10.41 2.35 1.91
N LEU A 224 10.25 1.81 0.71
CA LEU A 224 9.95 0.39 0.48
C LEU A 224 11.06 -0.58 0.94
N GLU A 225 12.31 -0.14 1.03
CA GLU A 225 13.43 -0.97 1.46
C GLU A 225 13.65 -0.93 2.98
N ARG A 226 13.08 0.07 3.65
CA ARG A 226 13.13 0.15 5.12
C ARG A 226 12.14 -0.85 5.71
N TRP A 227 12.51 -1.52 6.79
CA TRP A 227 11.61 -2.45 7.50
C TRP A 227 10.23 -1.85 7.76
N VAL A 228 10.18 -0.69 8.43
CA VAL A 228 8.91 -0.08 8.87
C VAL A 228 8.14 0.48 7.68
N GLY A 229 8.82 1.18 6.77
CA GLY A 229 8.20 1.75 5.57
C GLY A 229 7.65 0.68 4.63
N GLY A 230 8.46 -0.34 4.33
CA GLY A 230 8.07 -1.48 3.51
C GLY A 230 6.94 -2.30 4.14
N PHE A 231 6.96 -2.54 5.46
CA PHE A 231 5.85 -3.22 6.13
C PHE A 231 4.54 -2.42 6.03
N LEU A 232 4.57 -1.12 6.35
CA LEU A 232 3.38 -0.27 6.33
C LEU A 232 2.82 -0.11 4.91
N HIS A 233 3.70 0.04 3.91
CA HIS A 233 3.31 0.01 2.50
C HIS A 233 2.67 -1.32 2.13
N SER A 234 3.33 -2.45 2.42
CA SER A 234 2.82 -3.77 2.07
C SER A 234 1.46 -4.03 2.73
N PHE A 235 1.28 -3.61 3.99
CA PHE A 235 0.00 -3.70 4.68
C PHE A 235 -1.07 -2.85 3.97
N ALA A 236 -0.78 -1.58 3.69
CA ALA A 236 -1.72 -0.67 3.04
C ALA A 236 -2.10 -1.15 1.63
N ALA A 237 -1.13 -1.47 0.78
CA ALA A 237 -1.34 -1.96 -0.58
C ALA A 237 -2.23 -3.21 -0.59
N ARG A 238 -1.92 -4.20 0.25
CA ARG A 238 -2.74 -5.41 0.40
C ARG A 238 -4.16 -5.09 0.85
N TRP A 239 -4.32 -4.25 1.86
CA TRP A 239 -5.63 -3.89 2.39
C TRP A 239 -6.47 -3.18 1.33
N LEU A 240 -5.91 -2.17 0.67
CA LEU A 240 -6.60 -1.34 -0.32
C LEU A 240 -7.03 -2.15 -1.53
N VAL A 241 -6.18 -3.06 -2.03
CA VAL A 241 -6.53 -3.91 -3.17
C VAL A 241 -7.60 -4.94 -2.79
N VAL A 242 -7.47 -5.62 -1.64
CA VAL A 242 -8.48 -6.61 -1.21
C VAL A 242 -9.83 -5.96 -0.96
N THR A 243 -9.85 -4.89 -0.18
CA THR A 243 -11.11 -4.26 0.21
C THR A 243 -11.69 -3.39 -0.91
N GLY A 244 -10.85 -2.82 -1.77
CA GLY A 244 -11.27 -2.12 -2.99
C GLY A 244 -11.90 -3.06 -4.00
N GLY A 245 -11.36 -4.28 -4.15
CA GLY A 245 -11.97 -5.32 -4.98
C GLY A 245 -13.35 -5.75 -4.47
N VAL A 246 -13.52 -5.92 -3.15
CA VAL A 246 -14.83 -6.20 -2.54
C VAL A 246 -15.81 -5.05 -2.77
N TYR A 247 -15.34 -3.80 -2.63
CA TYR A 247 -16.17 -2.62 -2.86
C TYR A 247 -16.65 -2.53 -4.31
N LEU A 248 -15.76 -2.74 -5.29
CA LEU A 248 -16.09 -2.80 -6.72
C LEU A 248 -17.14 -3.88 -7.02
N GLN A 249 -16.95 -5.10 -6.48
CA GLN A 249 -17.94 -6.18 -6.63
C GLN A 249 -19.31 -5.79 -6.04
N GLY A 250 -19.33 -5.05 -4.93
CA GLY A 250 -20.57 -4.56 -4.31
C GLY A 250 -21.29 -3.49 -5.12
N LEU A 251 -20.55 -2.64 -5.85
CA LEU A 251 -21.13 -1.63 -6.75
C LEU A 251 -21.76 -2.27 -7.99
N MET A 252 -21.12 -3.28 -8.57
CA MET A 252 -21.54 -3.91 -9.83
C MET A 252 -22.63 -4.99 -9.65
N ARG A 253 -23.06 -5.27 -8.42
CA ARG A 253 -24.18 -6.18 -8.11
C ARG A 253 -25.51 -5.46 -7.93
N LYS A 254 -25.50 -4.13 -7.91
CA LYS A 254 -26.68 -3.28 -7.75
C LYS A 254 -27.15 -2.80 -9.11
#